data_AF-A0A1V4SF70-F1
#
_entry.id   AF-A0A1V4SF70-F1
#
_cell.length_a   1.000
_cell.length_b   1.000
_cell.length_c   1.000
_cell.angle_alpha   90.00
_cell.angle_beta   90.00
_cell.angle_gamma   90.00
#
_symmetry.space_group_name_H-M   'P 1'
#
loop_
_entity.id
_entity.type
_entity.pdbx_description
1 polymer ?
#
loop_
_entity_poly.entity_id
_entity_poly.type
_entity_poly.pdbx_seq_one_letter_code
_entity_poly.pdbx_strand_id
1 'polypeptide(L)'
;MIATEQLEAILRKCRIIKEFATLPDQILGYYYCDGNYYVILINDRIRGDERLYRCVLAEEIGHYRTTIGDITPRKYMCYRDRLTVDKMEQLALRWATDFIIPTDNLLNVIKKCKQPTIDFLVDEFQVTYGFMLQKLEFMSKQIASGTWTVKEVCTWATFRQYIFMKEYNRRCLL
;
A
#
# COMPACT_ATOMS: atom_id res chain seq x y z
N MET A 1 -0.53 2.76 14.72
CA MET A 1 -1.42 2.47 13.58
C MET A 1 -2.03 3.78 13.09
N ILE A 2 -2.08 4.01 11.77
CA ILE A 2 -2.85 5.12 11.17
C ILE A 2 -4.33 4.70 11.18
N ALA A 3 -5.24 5.57 11.57
CA ALA A 3 -6.67 5.26 11.58
C ALA A 3 -7.32 5.56 10.22
N THR A 4 -8.38 4.83 9.85
CA THR A 4 -9.07 5.00 8.55
C THR A 4 -9.64 6.41 8.39
N GLU A 5 -9.99 7.08 9.50
CA GLU A 5 -10.43 8.47 9.55
C GLU A 5 -9.39 9.45 8.99
N GLN A 6 -8.10 9.09 9.03
CA GLN A 6 -7.04 9.91 8.42
C GLN A 6 -7.08 9.84 6.89
N LEU A 7 -7.45 8.71 6.29
CA LEU A 7 -7.71 8.60 4.86
C LEU A 7 -8.92 9.44 4.48
N GLU A 8 -10.01 9.32 5.24
CA GLU A 8 -11.22 10.12 5.07
C GLU A 8 -10.96 11.63 5.21
N ALA A 9 -10.03 12.03 6.09
CA ALA A 9 -9.60 13.42 6.21
C ALA A 9 -8.88 13.91 4.94
N ILE A 10 -8.11 13.06 4.26
CA ILE A 10 -7.50 13.40 2.96
C ILE A 10 -8.58 13.65 1.91
N LEU A 11 -9.59 12.78 1.83
CA LEU A 11 -10.69 12.92 0.87
C LEU A 11 -11.39 14.28 1.04
N ARG A 12 -11.75 14.62 2.29
CA ARG A 12 -12.37 15.92 2.62
C ARG A 12 -11.47 17.10 2.26
N LYS A 13 -10.20 17.05 2.64
CA LYS A 13 -9.24 18.15 2.41
C LYS A 13 -8.98 18.39 0.93
N CYS A 14 -8.92 17.31 0.14
CA CYS A 14 -8.64 17.36 -1.29
C CYS A 14 -9.90 17.44 -2.16
N ARG A 15 -11.10 17.49 -1.55
CA ARG A 15 -12.39 17.50 -2.24
C ARG A 15 -12.55 16.32 -3.21
N ILE A 16 -12.07 15.15 -2.80
CA ILE A 16 -12.23 13.90 -3.53
C ILE A 16 -13.59 13.30 -3.16
N ILE A 17 -14.40 13.02 -4.16
CA ILE A 17 -15.69 12.34 -4.00
C ILE A 17 -15.40 10.85 -3.84
N LYS A 18 -15.92 10.23 -2.78
CA LYS A 18 -15.79 8.79 -2.54
C LYS A 18 -17.15 8.15 -2.44
N GLU A 19 -17.40 7.18 -3.31
CA GLU A 19 -18.65 6.44 -3.37
C GLU A 19 -18.40 4.93 -3.29
N PHE A 20 -19.39 4.21 -2.79
CA PHE A 20 -19.42 2.76 -2.91
C PHE A 20 -20.31 2.42 -4.10
N ALA A 21 -19.84 1.53 -4.97
CA ALA A 21 -20.52 1.17 -6.20
C ALA A 21 -20.38 -0.32 -6.48
N THR A 22 -21.30 -0.86 -7.29
CA THR A 22 -21.17 -2.21 -7.84
C THR A 22 -20.12 -2.19 -8.95
N LEU A 23 -18.94 -2.74 -8.68
CA LEU A 23 -17.85 -2.88 -9.64
C LEU A 23 -17.64 -4.37 -9.99
N PRO A 24 -17.02 -4.69 -11.14
CA PRO A 24 -16.61 -6.06 -11.46
C PRO A 24 -15.81 -6.68 -10.30
N ASP A 25 -15.95 -8.00 -10.10
CA ASP A 25 -15.39 -8.69 -8.93
C ASP A 25 -13.88 -8.57 -8.77
N GLN A 26 -13.17 -8.39 -9.87
CA GLN A 26 -11.71 -8.24 -9.89
C GLN A 26 -11.26 -6.81 -9.54
N ILE A 27 -12.18 -5.84 -9.55
CA ILE A 27 -11.92 -4.42 -9.33
C ILE A 27 -12.48 -4.05 -7.95
N LEU A 28 -11.57 -3.79 -7.00
CA LEU A 28 -11.94 -3.43 -5.63
C LEU A 28 -12.03 -1.92 -5.42
N GLY A 29 -11.27 -1.15 -6.19
CA GLY A 29 -11.26 0.31 -6.19
C GLY A 29 -11.04 0.83 -7.60
N TYR A 30 -11.48 2.06 -7.85
CA TYR A 30 -11.23 2.75 -9.11
C TYR A 30 -11.19 4.26 -8.91
N TYR A 31 -10.05 4.86 -9.20
CA TYR A 31 -9.84 6.30 -9.25
C TYR A 31 -9.97 6.84 -10.69
N TYR A 32 -10.70 7.95 -10.83
CA TYR A 32 -10.71 8.72 -12.08
C TYR A 32 -10.90 10.22 -11.80
N CYS A 33 -10.55 11.02 -12.81
CA CYS A 33 -10.79 12.46 -12.82
C CYS A 33 -11.79 12.77 -13.93
N ASP A 34 -12.93 13.38 -13.57
CA ASP A 34 -13.93 13.88 -14.51
C ASP A 34 -13.97 15.40 -14.47
N GLY A 35 -13.29 16.02 -15.44
CA GLY A 35 -13.11 17.46 -15.50
C GLY A 35 -12.39 18.01 -14.27
N ASN A 36 -13.15 18.64 -13.37
CA ASN A 36 -12.64 19.24 -12.13
C ASN A 36 -12.91 18.38 -10.88
N TYR A 37 -13.51 17.20 -11.04
CA TYR A 37 -13.88 16.32 -9.95
C TYR A 37 -12.94 15.11 -9.89
N TYR A 38 -12.40 14.86 -8.71
CA TYR A 38 -11.65 13.64 -8.41
C TYR A 38 -12.59 12.66 -7.74
N VAL A 39 -12.73 11.48 -8.33
CA VAL A 39 -13.69 10.47 -7.86
C VAL A 39 -12.96 9.17 -7.55
N ILE A 40 -13.26 8.59 -6.40
CA ILE A 40 -12.85 7.26 -5.98
C ILE A 40 -14.10 6.42 -5.80
N LEU A 41 -14.18 5.33 -6.56
CA LEU A 41 -15.18 4.29 -6.37
C LEU A 41 -14.57 3.14 -5.59
N ILE A 42 -15.33 2.63 -4.62
CA ILE A 42 -14.97 1.44 -3.84
C ILE A 42 -16.03 0.38 -4.10
N ASN A 43 -15.60 -0.86 -4.33
CA ASN A 43 -16.51 -1.95 -4.58
C ASN A 43 -17.38 -2.21 -3.32
N ASP A 44 -18.70 -2.20 -3.47
CA ASP A 44 -19.63 -2.34 -2.35
C ASP A 44 -19.43 -3.64 -1.56
N ARG A 45 -18.92 -4.70 -2.23
CA ARG A 45 -18.65 -5.99 -1.60
C ARG A 45 -17.62 -5.95 -0.47
N ILE A 46 -16.71 -4.97 -0.47
CA ILE A 46 -15.67 -4.85 0.56
C ILE A 46 -16.06 -3.90 1.69
N ARG A 47 -17.25 -3.29 1.65
CA ARG A 47 -17.73 -2.33 2.65
C ARG A 47 -17.69 -2.88 4.08
N GLY A 48 -17.91 -4.18 4.26
CA GLY A 48 -17.88 -4.83 5.57
C GLY A 48 -16.50 -5.31 6.03
N ASP A 49 -15.49 -5.25 5.17
CA ASP A 49 -14.11 -5.66 5.49
C ASP A 49 -13.24 -4.43 5.67
N GLU A 50 -13.15 -3.95 6.90
CA GLU A 50 -12.42 -2.73 7.25
C GLU A 50 -10.94 -2.79 6.84
N ARG A 51 -10.29 -3.95 6.97
CA ARG A 51 -8.85 -4.11 6.62
C ARG A 51 -8.64 -4.02 5.12
N LEU A 52 -9.48 -4.69 4.34
CA LEU A 52 -9.40 -4.63 2.89
C LEU A 52 -9.78 -3.25 2.38
N TYR A 53 -10.87 -2.68 2.90
CA TYR A 53 -11.38 -1.36 2.54
C TYR A 53 -10.31 -0.28 2.68
N ARG A 54 -9.66 -0.17 3.84
CA ARG A 54 -8.64 0.87 4.06
C ARG A 54 -7.39 0.69 3.19
N CYS A 55 -7.00 -0.55 2.89
CA CYS A 55 -5.89 -0.82 1.99
C CYS A 55 -6.20 -0.34 0.57
N VAL A 56 -7.39 -0.69 0.05
CA VAL A 56 -7.86 -0.26 -1.27
C VAL A 56 -8.02 1.25 -1.31
N LEU A 57 -8.67 1.86 -0.31
CA LEU A 57 -8.85 3.31 -0.26
C LEU A 57 -7.52 4.05 -0.24
N ALA A 58 -6.52 3.56 0.49
CA ALA A 58 -5.19 4.15 0.51
C ALA A 58 -4.52 4.08 -0.87
N GLU A 59 -4.69 3.00 -1.61
CA GLU A 59 -4.18 2.84 -2.98
C GLU A 59 -4.83 3.83 -3.95
N GLU A 60 -6.15 3.99 -3.90
CA GLU A 60 -6.86 4.97 -4.74
C GLU A 60 -6.51 6.43 -4.41
N ILE A 61 -6.27 6.74 -3.13
CA ILE A 61 -5.71 8.05 -2.74
C ILE A 61 -4.26 8.18 -3.24
N GLY A 62 -3.50 7.08 -3.26
CA GLY A 62 -2.19 7.00 -3.85
C GLY A 62 -2.21 7.44 -5.31
N HIS A 63 -3.16 6.93 -6.11
CA HIS A 63 -3.37 7.34 -7.49
C HIS A 63 -3.59 8.84 -7.61
N TYR A 64 -4.50 9.42 -6.83
CA TYR A 64 -4.68 10.88 -6.77
C TYR A 64 -3.37 11.63 -6.47
N ARG A 65 -2.58 11.14 -5.51
CA ARG A 65 -1.33 11.79 -5.07
C ARG A 65 -0.20 11.70 -6.08
N THR A 66 -0.10 10.59 -6.80
CA THR A 66 1.00 10.35 -7.73
C THR A 66 0.68 10.85 -9.13
N THR A 67 -0.59 10.96 -9.52
CA THR A 67 -1.01 11.48 -10.82
C THR A 67 -1.05 13.01 -10.87
N ILE A 68 -1.41 13.70 -9.78
CA ILE A 68 -1.51 15.18 -9.75
C ILE A 68 -0.13 15.89 -9.73
N GLY A 69 0.97 15.14 -9.64
CA GLY A 69 2.33 15.64 -9.84
C GLY A 69 2.83 15.61 -11.29
N ASP A 70 2.13 14.92 -12.20
CA ASP A 70 2.57 14.65 -13.58
C ASP A 70 1.42 14.91 -14.56
N ILE A 71 1.04 16.19 -14.69
CA ILE A 71 -0.13 16.61 -15.47
C ILE A 71 0.19 16.53 -16.97
N THR A 72 -0.07 15.38 -17.59
CA THR A 72 -0.51 15.34 -19.00
C THR A 72 -1.60 14.28 -19.17
N PRO A 73 -2.84 14.66 -19.53
CA PRO A 73 -3.88 13.70 -19.89
C PRO A 73 -3.51 13.06 -21.23
N ARG A 74 -2.99 11.83 -21.20
CA ARG A 74 -2.70 11.08 -22.42
C ARG A 74 -3.97 10.40 -22.93
N LYS A 75 -4.70 11.13 -23.77
CA LYS A 75 -5.47 10.51 -24.86
C LYS A 75 -4.47 9.72 -25.72
N TYR A 76 -4.85 8.52 -26.17
CA TYR A 76 -4.12 7.56 -27.02
C TYR A 76 -3.26 6.54 -26.27
N MET A 77 -3.81 5.32 -26.11
CA MET A 77 -3.15 4.16 -25.49
C MET A 77 -2.43 3.27 -26.53
N CYS A 78 -1.13 3.05 -26.34
CA CYS A 78 -0.22 2.15 -27.05
C CYS A 78 0.56 1.30 -26.02
N TYR A 79 1.42 0.36 -26.46
CA TYR A 79 2.20 -0.53 -25.55
C TYR A 79 3.01 0.21 -24.46
N ARG A 80 3.44 1.46 -24.73
CA ARG A 80 4.08 2.33 -23.72
C ARG A 80 3.15 2.69 -22.55
N ASP A 81 1.84 2.69 -22.78
CA ASP A 81 0.85 3.02 -21.77
C ASP A 81 0.61 1.86 -20.80
N ARG A 82 0.82 0.60 -21.21
CA ARG A 82 0.81 -0.53 -20.26
C ARG A 82 1.93 -0.40 -19.22
N LEU A 83 3.16 -0.14 -19.67
CA LEU A 83 4.30 0.11 -18.77
C LEU A 83 4.09 1.36 -17.91
N THR A 84 3.40 2.36 -18.44
CA THR A 84 3.07 3.58 -17.69
C THR A 84 2.01 3.32 -16.64
N VAL A 85 0.95 2.58 -16.97
CA VAL A 85 -0.09 2.12 -16.04
C VAL A 85 0.55 1.29 -14.93
N ASP A 86 1.33 0.25 -15.26
CA ASP A 86 2.01 -0.59 -14.27
C ASP A 86 2.89 0.24 -13.32
N LYS A 87 3.57 1.27 -13.84
CA LYS A 87 4.37 2.20 -13.02
C LYS A 87 3.49 3.06 -12.11
N MET A 88 2.36 3.57 -12.60
CA MET A 88 1.43 4.37 -11.81
C MET A 88 0.80 3.54 -10.69
N GLU A 89 0.36 2.31 -10.99
CA GLU A 89 -0.11 1.35 -9.98
C GLU A 89 0.95 1.12 -8.90
N GLN A 90 2.21 0.88 -9.29
CA GLN A 90 3.30 0.68 -8.34
C GLN A 90 3.62 1.93 -7.49
N LEU A 91 3.48 3.13 -8.06
CA LEU A 91 3.67 4.38 -7.33
C LEU A 91 2.52 4.63 -6.34
N ALA A 92 1.28 4.40 -6.76
CA ALA A 92 0.10 4.50 -5.92
C ALA A 92 0.16 3.52 -4.75
N LEU A 93 0.47 2.25 -5.02
CA LEU A 93 0.63 1.22 -3.99
C LEU A 93 1.81 1.51 -3.05
N ARG A 94 2.93 2.03 -3.57
CA ARG A 94 4.05 2.48 -2.72
C ARG A 94 3.59 3.61 -1.80
N TRP A 95 2.92 4.63 -2.34
CA TRP A 95 2.40 5.72 -1.52
C TRP A 95 1.46 5.21 -0.44
N ALA A 96 0.54 4.30 -0.80
CA ALA A 96 -0.44 3.72 0.12
C ALA A 96 0.23 2.94 1.25
N THR A 97 1.19 2.08 0.91
CA THR A 97 1.93 1.28 1.90
C THR A 97 2.80 2.16 2.80
N ASP A 98 3.46 3.18 2.27
CA ASP A 98 4.24 4.14 3.06
C ASP A 98 3.36 5.00 3.98
N PHE A 99 2.16 5.37 3.53
CA PHE A 99 1.20 6.11 4.34
C PHE A 99 0.62 5.27 5.49
N ILE A 100 0.10 4.08 5.19
CA ILE A 100 -0.57 3.22 6.18
C ILE A 100 0.43 2.53 7.11
N ILE A 101 1.60 2.15 6.59
CA ILE A 101 2.68 1.47 7.30
C ILE A 101 3.94 2.34 7.23
N PRO A 102 4.01 3.45 8.00
CA PRO A 102 5.22 4.27 8.03
C PRO A 102 6.43 3.43 8.41
N THR A 103 7.52 3.56 7.66
CA THR A 103 8.74 2.75 7.82
C THR A 103 9.27 2.81 9.24
N ASP A 104 9.34 4.00 9.84
CA ASP A 104 9.82 4.18 11.21
C ASP A 104 8.96 3.45 12.23
N ASN A 105 7.64 3.50 12.06
CA ASN A 105 6.70 2.80 12.92
C ASN A 105 6.87 1.29 12.81
N LEU A 106 7.00 0.77 11.58
CA LEU A 106 7.25 -0.65 11.34
C LEU A 106 8.58 -1.10 11.96
N LEU A 107 9.66 -0.36 11.77
CA LEU A 107 10.95 -0.66 12.38
C LEU A 107 10.89 -0.61 13.91
N ASN A 108 10.13 0.33 14.48
CA ASN A 108 9.94 0.41 15.92
C ASN A 108 9.16 -0.80 16.48
N VAL A 109 8.12 -1.24 15.78
CA VAL A 109 7.37 -2.47 16.13
C VAL A 109 8.30 -3.69 16.05
N ILE A 110 9.06 -3.82 14.97
CA ILE A 110 10.03 -4.92 14.79
C ILE A 110 11.09 -4.92 15.89
N LYS A 111 11.63 -3.76 16.28
CA LYS A 111 12.63 -3.66 17.36
C LYS A 111 12.09 -4.06 18.72
N LYS A 112 10.83 -3.73 19.01
CA LYS A 112 10.17 -4.03 20.28
C LYS A 112 9.74 -5.50 20.36
N CYS A 113 9.40 -6.10 19.23
CA CYS A 113 9.01 -7.49 19.16
C CYS A 113 10.26 -8.38 19.05
N LYS A 114 10.46 -9.31 20.00
CA LYS A 114 11.60 -10.24 19.92
C LYS A 114 11.54 -11.15 18.69
N GLN A 115 10.34 -11.47 18.22
CA GLN A 115 10.07 -12.46 17.17
C GLN A 115 8.82 -12.08 16.36
N PRO A 116 8.84 -10.98 15.59
CA PRO A 116 7.68 -10.56 14.81
C PRO A 116 7.44 -11.53 13.64
N THR A 117 6.20 -11.97 13.47
CA THR A 117 5.71 -12.70 12.29
C THR A 117 5.00 -11.75 11.34
N ILE A 118 4.77 -12.14 10.09
CA ILE A 118 3.98 -11.32 9.16
C ILE A 118 2.55 -11.18 9.67
N ASP A 119 1.94 -12.28 10.16
CA ASP A 119 0.59 -12.26 10.75
C ASP A 119 0.47 -11.24 11.90
N PHE A 120 1.47 -11.20 12.78
CA PHE A 120 1.53 -10.21 13.85
C PHE A 120 1.58 -8.78 13.32
N LEU A 121 2.38 -8.51 12.28
CA LEU A 121 2.46 -7.18 11.67
C LEU A 121 1.16 -6.80 10.95
N VAL A 122 0.53 -7.75 10.27
CA VAL A 122 -0.77 -7.59 9.61
C VAL A 122 -1.83 -7.14 10.62
N ASP A 123 -1.87 -7.78 11.80
CA ASP A 123 -2.78 -7.42 12.88
C ASP A 123 -2.41 -6.07 13.53
N GLU A 124 -1.13 -5.82 13.79
CA GLU A 124 -0.67 -4.56 14.42
C GLU A 124 -0.98 -3.33 13.55
N PHE A 125 -0.85 -3.45 12.23
CA PHE A 125 -1.12 -2.38 11.29
C PHE A 125 -2.54 -2.38 10.73
N GLN A 126 -3.34 -3.41 11.04
CA GLN A 126 -4.71 -3.61 10.53
C GLN A 126 -4.78 -3.52 9.01
N VAL A 127 -3.92 -4.25 8.31
CA VAL A 127 -3.87 -4.31 6.84
C VAL A 127 -4.14 -5.73 6.35
N THR A 128 -4.18 -5.94 5.04
CA THR A 128 -4.19 -7.29 4.48
C THR A 128 -2.77 -7.86 4.41
N TYR A 129 -2.67 -9.20 4.36
CA TYR A 129 -1.39 -9.89 4.23
C TYR A 129 -0.62 -9.47 2.97
N GLY A 130 -1.30 -9.41 1.83
CA GLY A 130 -0.71 -8.97 0.57
C GLY A 130 -0.18 -7.53 0.63
N PHE A 131 -0.92 -6.63 1.27
CA PHE A 131 -0.50 -5.23 1.43
C PHE A 131 0.74 -5.09 2.32
N MET A 132 0.84 -5.87 3.40
CA MET A 132 2.05 -5.95 4.21
C MET A 132 3.25 -6.48 3.40
N LEU A 133 3.07 -7.55 2.62
CA LEU A 133 4.15 -8.08 1.76
C LEU A 133 4.67 -7.02 0.77
N GLN A 134 3.77 -6.26 0.15
CA GLN A 134 4.15 -5.19 -0.78
C GLN A 134 5.00 -4.12 -0.09
N LYS A 135 4.64 -3.70 1.13
CA LYS A 135 5.45 -2.79 1.94
C LYS A 135 6.87 -3.34 2.16
N LEU A 136 6.99 -4.60 2.56
CA LEU A 136 8.28 -5.26 2.82
C LEU A 136 9.13 -5.37 1.53
N GLU A 137 8.50 -5.60 0.39
CA GLU A 137 9.16 -5.63 -0.91
C GLU A 137 9.71 -4.25 -1.28
N PHE A 138 8.93 -3.18 -1.13
CA PHE A 138 9.39 -1.82 -1.40
C PHE A 138 10.56 -1.41 -0.50
N MET A 139 10.51 -1.74 0.79
CA MET A 139 11.62 -1.48 1.72
C MET A 139 12.89 -2.20 1.28
N SER A 140 12.78 -3.47 0.85
CA SER A 140 13.93 -4.24 0.37
C SER A 140 14.62 -3.57 -0.82
N LYS A 141 13.83 -2.98 -1.74
CA LYS A 141 14.34 -2.22 -2.89
C LYS A 141 15.00 -0.89 -2.48
N GLN A 142 14.47 -0.19 -1.48
CA GLN A 142 15.05 1.07 -0.95
C GLN A 142 16.38 0.86 -0.22
N ILE A 143 16.54 -0.26 0.47
CA ILE A 143 17.80 -0.63 1.12
C ILE A 143 18.89 -0.86 0.07
N ALA A 144 18.55 -1.55 -1.03
CA ALA A 144 19.47 -1.76 -2.14
C ALA A 144 19.90 -0.43 -2.82
N SER A 145 19.06 0.61 -2.76
CA SER A 145 19.38 1.93 -3.30
C SER A 145 20.16 2.85 -2.34
N GLY A 146 20.55 2.37 -1.14
CA GLY A 146 21.39 3.10 -0.20
C GLY A 146 20.71 4.25 0.55
N THR A 147 19.38 4.28 0.60
CA THR A 147 18.61 5.37 1.22
C THR A 147 18.44 5.24 2.74
N TRP A 148 18.95 4.17 3.33
CA TRP A 148 18.72 3.77 4.73
C TRP A 148 19.97 3.95 5.58
N THR A 149 19.79 4.28 6.86
CA THR A 149 20.90 4.34 7.82
C THR A 149 21.38 2.93 8.21
N VAL A 150 22.64 2.83 8.66
CA VAL A 150 23.23 1.54 9.08
C VAL A 150 22.37 0.82 10.13
N LYS A 151 21.83 1.55 11.10
CA LYS A 151 20.99 0.98 12.17
C LYS A 151 19.70 0.37 11.65
N GLU A 152 19.08 1.02 10.66
CA GLU A 152 17.85 0.54 10.03
C GLU A 152 18.11 -0.68 9.16
N VAL A 153 19.22 -0.67 8.42
CA VAL A 153 19.69 -1.83 7.64
C VAL A 153 19.94 -3.04 8.54
N CYS A 154 20.62 -2.87 9.68
CA CYS A 154 20.85 -3.96 10.63
C CYS A 154 19.53 -4.52 11.19
N THR A 155 18.61 -3.64 11.61
CA THR A 155 17.29 -4.05 12.13
C THR A 155 16.53 -4.88 11.08
N TRP A 156 16.51 -4.39 9.84
CA TRP A 156 15.84 -5.07 8.74
C TRP A 156 16.50 -6.41 8.38
N ALA A 157 17.83 -6.48 8.36
CA ALA A 157 18.56 -7.70 8.05
C ALA A 157 18.24 -8.82 9.05
N THR A 158 18.21 -8.50 10.35
CA THR A 158 17.83 -9.46 11.40
C THR A 158 16.39 -9.94 11.22
N PHE A 159 15.46 -9.02 10.95
CA PHE A 159 14.06 -9.36 10.68
C PHE A 159 13.91 -10.26 9.45
N ARG A 160 14.56 -9.90 8.34
CA ARG A 160 14.48 -10.64 7.07
C ARG A 160 15.01 -12.06 7.22
N GLN A 161 16.16 -12.24 7.88
CA GLN A 161 16.70 -13.57 8.17
C GLN A 161 15.73 -14.41 9.00
N TYR A 162 15.14 -13.82 10.05
CA TYR A 162 14.16 -14.52 10.89
C TYR A 162 12.92 -14.98 10.11
N ILE A 163 12.31 -14.10 9.32
CA ILE A 163 11.15 -14.43 8.49
C ILE A 163 11.49 -15.50 7.46
N PHE A 164 12.61 -15.35 6.74
CA PHE A 164 12.98 -16.28 5.68
C PHE A 164 13.24 -17.69 6.24
N MET A 165 13.88 -17.80 7.41
CA MET A 165 14.07 -19.10 8.08
C MET A 165 12.75 -19.74 8.51
N LYS A 166 11.77 -18.97 9.00
CA LYS A 166 10.47 -19.51 9.44
C LYS A 166 9.54 -19.89 8.30
N GLU A 167 9.47 -19.07 7.24
CA GLU A 167 8.66 -19.36 6.05
C GLU A 167 9.23 -20.56 5.27
N TYR A 168 10.56 -20.72 5.21
CA TYR A 168 11.20 -21.90 4.63
C TYR A 168 10.84 -23.17 5.42
N ASN A 169 10.93 -23.14 6.76
CA ASN A 169 10.55 -24.28 7.60
C ASN A 169 9.06 -24.64 7.52
N ARG A 170 8.15 -23.65 7.33
CA ARG A 170 6.72 -23.94 7.09
C ARG A 170 6.48 -24.68 5.77
N ARG A 171 7.30 -24.45 4.73
CA ARG A 171 7.20 -25.14 3.43
C ARG A 171 7.83 -26.53 3.41
N CYS A 172 8.74 -26.84 4.34
CA CYS A 172 9.36 -28.17 4.45
C CYS A 172 8.60 -29.13 5.38
N LEU A 173 7.53 -28.67 6.05
CA LEU A 173 6.69 -29.46 6.96
C LEU A 173 5.30 -29.76 6.38
N LEU A 174 5.10 -29.51 5.08
CA LEU A 174 3.95 -29.92 4.27
C LEU A 174 4.43 -30.83 3.14
#